data_AF-A0A351FU04-F1
#
_entry.id   AF-A0A351FU04-F1
#
_cell.length_a   1.000
_cell.length_b   1.000
_cell.length_c   1.000
_cell.angle_alpha   90.00
_cell.angle_beta   90.00
_cell.angle_gamma   90.00
#
_symmetry.space_group_name_H-M   'P 1'
#
loop_
_entity.id
_entity.type
_entity.pdbx_description
1 polymer ?
#
loop_
_entity_poly.entity_id
_entity_poly.type
_entity_poly.pdbx_seq_one_letter_code
_entity_poly.pdbx_strand_id
1 'polypeptide(L)'
;AGLAGQKWLPITAAASVGLWITTPHHFATWIRTFGFRDEWQRWRLPLIVGPVLIFTAIWLGLTWSPLTVAMLVMLWDHQHSLMQQYGFSRIYDFKAGTGSASTARFDLALNWILYFNMFFVSPYWTQIWVMELFSWKVPLNAAVVQGIHWVSWTITIVFLVIYLGHLVRTVRQGHRINPMKLLFLGSSYFMWYFIAWFSTSPLLYMIAHRIMHGVQYDVIVYSYIQRKAGKTKGVRRLMAEIARPGRAYVFILFGLLYALVFAFLVGNELTDFGLGLLNFNIPYDSLPELGIKHVVSFSKYDLFALTMINAVALVHYYYDSFIWKVRDTKVQTGL
;
A
#
# COMPACT_ATOMS: atom_id res chain seq x y z
N ALA A 1 7.50 22.61 27.73
CA ALA A 1 7.89 21.33 27.10
C ALA A 1 6.68 20.50 26.62
N GLY A 2 5.62 20.31 27.42
CA GLY A 2 4.47 19.47 27.06
C GLY A 2 3.62 19.94 25.86
N LEU A 3 3.41 21.25 25.69
CA LEU A 3 2.59 21.82 24.60
C LEU A 3 3.28 21.78 23.22
N ALA A 4 4.60 21.94 23.19
CA ALA A 4 5.38 21.78 21.95
C ALA A 4 5.43 20.31 21.54
N GLY A 5 5.62 19.39 22.50
CA GLY A 5 5.58 17.95 22.24
C GLY A 5 4.29 17.51 21.55
N GLN A 6 3.12 17.95 22.02
CA GLN A 6 1.84 17.59 21.40
C GLN A 6 1.63 18.19 20.00
N LYS A 7 2.17 19.39 19.72
CA LYS A 7 2.05 20.04 18.40
C LYS A 7 2.95 19.38 17.35
N TRP A 8 4.15 18.97 17.74
CA TRP A 8 5.15 18.41 16.82
C TRP A 8 5.13 16.88 16.76
N LEU A 9 4.60 16.18 17.77
CA LEU A 9 4.56 14.71 17.79
C LEU A 9 3.82 14.12 16.56
N PRO A 10 2.66 14.65 16.11
CA PRO A 10 2.02 14.18 14.88
C PRO A 10 2.91 14.32 13.65
N ILE A 11 3.57 15.47 13.51
CA ILE A 11 4.45 15.82 12.41
C ILE A 11 5.69 14.93 12.42
N THR A 12 6.36 14.81 13.57
CA THR A 12 7.56 14.00 13.75
C THR A 12 7.25 12.52 13.57
N ALA A 13 6.10 12.03 14.03
CA ALA A 13 5.69 10.64 13.85
C ALA A 13 5.36 10.31 12.39
N ALA A 14 4.63 11.20 11.69
CA ALA A 14 4.34 11.06 10.27
C ALA A 14 5.62 11.14 9.42
N ALA A 15 6.47 12.15 9.65
CA ALA A 15 7.75 12.31 8.99
C ALA A 15 8.66 11.11 9.23
N SER A 16 8.68 10.59 10.47
CA SER A 16 9.46 9.39 10.79
C SER A 16 8.95 8.19 9.99
N VAL A 17 7.64 7.90 10.00
CA VAL A 17 7.12 6.73 9.27
C VAL A 17 7.26 6.90 7.75
N GLY A 18 7.12 8.12 7.24
CA GLY A 18 7.38 8.44 5.85
C GLY A 18 8.84 8.18 5.44
N LEU A 19 9.79 8.69 6.23
CA LEU A 19 11.24 8.56 5.97
C LEU A 19 11.76 7.16 6.23
N TRP A 20 11.30 6.50 7.29
CA TRP A 20 11.86 5.22 7.77
C TRP A 20 11.19 4.00 7.17
N ILE A 21 9.98 4.13 6.60
CA ILE A 21 9.19 2.97 6.15
C ILE A 21 8.65 3.19 4.75
N THR A 22 7.89 4.26 4.52
CA THR A 22 7.20 4.46 3.23
C THR A 22 8.17 4.67 2.06
N THR A 23 9.24 5.44 2.30
CA THR A 23 10.20 5.77 1.24
C THR A 23 11.21 4.65 0.99
N PRO A 24 11.75 3.97 2.03
CA PRO A 24 12.47 2.72 1.87
C PRO A 24 11.68 1.62 1.16
N HIS A 25 10.37 1.55 1.37
CA HIS A 25 9.47 0.65 0.64
C HIS A 25 9.47 0.88 -0.88
N HIS A 26 9.38 2.14 -1.33
CA HIS A 26 9.55 2.46 -2.76
C HIS A 26 10.94 2.06 -3.27
N PHE A 27 11.98 2.37 -2.48
CA PHE A 27 13.35 2.02 -2.80
C PHE A 27 13.55 0.51 -2.96
N ALA A 28 12.92 -0.29 -2.10
CA ALA A 28 12.94 -1.74 -2.17
C ALA A 28 12.42 -2.23 -3.53
N THR A 29 11.33 -1.65 -4.02
CA THR A 29 10.79 -1.94 -5.37
C THR A 29 11.76 -1.56 -6.48
N TRP A 30 12.43 -0.41 -6.38
CA TRP A 30 13.42 0.01 -7.37
C TRP A 30 14.58 -0.98 -7.43
N ILE A 31 15.09 -1.42 -6.28
CA ILE A 31 16.12 -2.44 -6.25
C ILE A 31 15.62 -3.75 -6.86
N ARG A 32 14.44 -4.24 -6.43
CA ARG A 32 13.87 -5.49 -6.91
C ARG A 32 13.72 -5.49 -8.43
N THR A 33 13.36 -4.34 -8.99
CA THR A 33 13.05 -4.16 -10.41
C THR A 33 14.31 -3.96 -11.26
N PHE A 34 15.19 -3.04 -10.88
CA PHE A 34 16.35 -2.65 -11.70
C PHE A 34 17.64 -3.38 -11.32
N GLY A 35 17.64 -4.09 -10.20
CA GLY A 35 18.82 -4.73 -9.63
C GLY A 35 19.43 -5.85 -10.46
N PHE A 36 18.62 -6.48 -11.31
CA PHE A 36 19.01 -7.63 -12.11
C PHE A 36 18.87 -7.33 -13.61
N ARG A 37 19.88 -7.70 -14.40
CA ARG A 37 19.89 -7.45 -15.85
C ARG A 37 18.80 -8.22 -16.60
N ASP A 38 18.50 -9.43 -16.16
CA ASP A 38 17.47 -10.30 -16.75
C ASP A 38 16.05 -9.74 -16.57
N GLU A 39 15.78 -9.11 -15.42
CA GLU A 39 14.50 -8.43 -15.16
C GLU A 39 14.34 -7.19 -16.04
N TRP A 40 15.39 -6.38 -16.15
CA TRP A 40 15.38 -5.21 -17.03
C TRP A 40 15.16 -5.60 -18.50
N GLN A 41 15.86 -6.63 -19.00
CA GLN A 41 15.69 -7.09 -20.38
C GLN A 41 14.28 -7.59 -20.64
N ARG A 42 13.69 -8.28 -19.66
CA ARG A 42 12.34 -8.83 -19.77
C ARG A 42 11.24 -7.77 -19.76
N TRP A 43 11.34 -6.80 -18.86
CA TRP A 43 10.27 -5.83 -18.61
C TRP A 43 10.59 -4.43 -19.16
N ARG A 44 11.60 -4.30 -20.03
CA ARG A 44 12.12 -3.00 -20.51
C ARG A 44 11.03 -2.03 -20.94
N LEU A 45 10.07 -2.50 -21.75
CA LEU A 45 9.03 -1.63 -22.28
C LEU A 45 8.05 -1.17 -21.18
N PRO A 46 7.41 -2.06 -20.40
CA PRO A 46 6.62 -1.67 -19.23
C PRO A 46 7.35 -0.76 -18.24
N LEU A 47 8.64 -1.02 -17.98
CA LEU A 47 9.46 -0.22 -17.05
C LEU A 47 9.81 1.19 -17.53
N ILE A 48 9.60 1.49 -18.82
CA ILE A 48 9.83 2.84 -19.36
C ILE A 48 8.49 3.52 -19.64
N VAL A 49 7.60 2.82 -20.35
CA VAL A 49 6.32 3.39 -20.78
C VAL A 49 5.37 3.60 -19.62
N GLY A 50 5.31 2.65 -18.67
CA GLY A 50 4.43 2.75 -17.49
C GLY A 50 4.66 4.04 -16.70
N PRO A 51 5.89 4.33 -16.24
CA PRO A 51 6.18 5.59 -15.57
C PRO A 51 5.84 6.83 -16.39
N VAL A 52 6.21 6.88 -17.66
CA VAL A 52 5.91 8.05 -18.51
C VAL A 52 4.40 8.31 -18.56
N LEU A 53 3.60 7.26 -18.73
CA LEU A 53 2.14 7.38 -18.74
C LEU A 53 1.59 7.79 -17.37
N ILE A 54 2.09 7.22 -16.28
CA ILE A 54 1.64 7.53 -14.91
C ILE A 54 1.97 9.00 -14.57
N PHE A 55 3.21 9.44 -14.80
CA PHE A 55 3.61 10.83 -14.56
C PHE A 55 2.78 11.81 -15.40
N THR A 56 2.55 11.50 -16.68
CA THR A 56 1.73 12.34 -17.56
C THR A 56 0.28 12.39 -17.09
N ALA A 57 -0.31 11.25 -16.72
CA ALA A 57 -1.68 11.17 -16.24
C ALA A 57 -1.88 11.91 -14.91
N ILE A 58 -0.92 11.79 -13.98
CA ILE A 58 -0.98 12.51 -12.70
C ILE A 58 -0.79 14.01 -12.91
N TRP A 59 0.14 14.42 -13.75
CA TRP A 59 0.33 15.84 -14.04
C TRP A 59 -0.92 16.48 -14.67
N LEU A 60 -1.48 15.85 -15.72
CA LEU A 60 -2.73 16.30 -16.33
C LEU A 60 -3.90 16.26 -15.35
N GLY A 61 -3.99 15.18 -14.57
CA GLY A 61 -5.03 14.98 -13.57
C GLY A 61 -4.98 16.02 -12.46
N LEU A 62 -3.80 16.36 -11.92
CA LEU A 62 -3.67 17.41 -10.91
C LEU A 62 -3.97 18.81 -11.48
N THR A 63 -3.73 19.01 -12.78
CA THR A 63 -4.03 20.27 -13.46
C THR A 63 -5.54 20.48 -13.66
N TRP A 64 -6.30 19.41 -13.97
CA TRP A 64 -7.72 19.53 -14.34
C TRP A 64 -8.71 18.93 -13.34
N SER A 65 -8.32 17.88 -12.61
CA SER A 65 -9.17 17.21 -11.62
C SER A 65 -8.35 16.64 -10.44
N PRO A 66 -7.79 17.52 -9.58
CA PRO A 66 -6.92 17.10 -8.47
C PRO A 66 -7.64 16.21 -7.45
N LEU A 67 -8.94 16.41 -7.22
CA LEU A 67 -9.76 15.56 -6.37
C LEU A 67 -9.87 14.13 -6.91
N THR A 68 -10.15 13.98 -8.21
CA THR A 68 -10.19 12.66 -8.84
C THR A 68 -8.85 11.95 -8.74
N VAL A 69 -7.73 12.68 -8.92
CA VAL A 69 -6.39 12.10 -8.72
C VAL A 69 -6.19 11.61 -7.29
N ALA A 70 -6.54 12.43 -6.29
CA ALA A 70 -6.41 12.06 -4.89
C ALA A 70 -7.18 10.77 -4.56
N MET A 71 -8.42 10.66 -5.06
CA MET A 71 -9.25 9.46 -4.90
C MET A 71 -8.63 8.24 -5.59
N LEU A 72 -8.14 8.39 -6.82
CA LEU A 72 -7.50 7.29 -7.56
C LEU A 72 -6.22 6.80 -6.86
N VAL A 73 -5.39 7.72 -6.38
CA VAL A 73 -4.18 7.38 -5.61
C VAL A 73 -4.55 6.63 -4.34
N MET A 74 -5.54 7.13 -3.59
CA MET A 74 -6.01 6.48 -2.37
C MET A 74 -6.56 5.07 -2.65
N LEU A 75 -7.41 4.91 -3.66
CA LEU A 75 -8.00 3.60 -4.00
C LEU A 75 -6.92 2.61 -4.46
N TRP A 76 -5.95 3.07 -5.27
CA TRP A 76 -4.87 2.20 -5.72
C TRP A 76 -3.91 1.84 -4.57
N ASP A 77 -3.63 2.75 -3.65
CA ASP A 77 -2.84 2.44 -2.43
C ASP A 77 -3.45 1.30 -1.63
N HIS A 78 -4.76 1.36 -1.36
CA HIS A 78 -5.47 0.29 -0.67
C HIS A 78 -5.48 -1.01 -1.47
N GLN A 79 -5.77 -0.94 -2.77
CA GLN A 79 -5.74 -2.11 -3.64
C GLN A 79 -4.34 -2.75 -3.67
N HIS A 80 -3.28 -1.95 -3.70
CA HIS A 80 -1.90 -2.40 -3.67
C HIS A 80 -1.59 -3.13 -2.37
N SER A 81 -1.99 -2.57 -1.22
CA SER A 81 -1.82 -3.25 0.07
C SER A 81 -2.55 -4.59 0.14
N LEU A 82 -3.76 -4.69 -0.42
CA LEU A 82 -4.49 -5.96 -0.50
C LEU A 82 -3.77 -6.97 -1.39
N MET A 83 -3.26 -6.52 -2.55
CA MET A 83 -2.51 -7.40 -3.45
C MET A 83 -1.17 -7.83 -2.84
N GLN A 84 -0.57 -7.01 -1.98
CA GLN A 84 0.62 -7.40 -1.22
C GLN A 84 0.30 -8.50 -0.20
N GLN A 85 -0.73 -8.33 0.62
CA GLN A 85 -1.17 -9.35 1.59
C GLN A 85 -1.48 -10.68 0.88
N TYR A 86 -2.17 -10.60 -0.26
CA TYR A 86 -2.40 -11.74 -1.14
C TYR A 86 -1.10 -12.34 -1.70
N GLY A 87 -0.21 -11.52 -2.24
CA GLY A 87 1.05 -11.95 -2.83
C GLY A 87 1.93 -12.69 -1.81
N PHE A 88 2.02 -12.17 -0.58
CA PHE A 88 2.77 -12.81 0.50
C PHE A 88 2.13 -14.13 0.93
N SER A 89 0.80 -14.20 1.02
CA SER A 89 0.11 -15.46 1.31
C SER A 89 0.44 -16.54 0.26
N ARG A 90 0.57 -16.15 -1.02
CA ARG A 90 1.03 -17.04 -2.09
C ARG A 90 2.49 -17.47 -1.94
N ILE A 91 3.38 -16.58 -1.49
CA ILE A 91 4.78 -16.91 -1.21
C ILE A 91 4.88 -17.93 -0.07
N TYR A 92 4.11 -17.75 1.01
CA TYR A 92 4.05 -18.73 2.11
C TYR A 92 3.60 -20.10 1.60
N ASP A 93 2.54 -20.16 0.79
CA ASP A 93 2.07 -21.42 0.23
C ASP A 93 3.10 -22.07 -0.71
N PHE A 94 3.73 -21.28 -1.56
CA PHE A 94 4.77 -21.77 -2.48
C PHE A 94 5.96 -22.37 -1.73
N LYS A 95 6.48 -21.67 -0.72
CA LYS A 95 7.66 -22.13 0.05
C LYS A 95 7.38 -23.37 0.88
N ALA A 96 6.14 -23.56 1.33
CA ALA A 96 5.75 -24.73 2.12
C ALA A 96 5.20 -25.89 1.27
N GLY A 97 5.00 -25.70 -0.03
CA GLY A 97 4.33 -26.69 -0.89
C GLY A 97 2.89 -26.98 -0.44
N THR A 98 2.17 -25.96 0.04
CA THR A 98 0.85 -26.07 0.65
C THR A 98 -0.25 -25.46 -0.22
N GLY A 99 -1.50 -25.79 0.12
CA GLY A 99 -2.70 -25.29 -0.56
C GLY A 99 -3.04 -26.08 -1.82
N SER A 100 -4.27 -25.91 -2.29
CA SER A 100 -4.77 -26.49 -3.54
C SER A 100 -4.79 -25.43 -4.66
N ALA A 101 -5.10 -25.84 -5.89
CA ALA A 101 -5.18 -24.93 -7.03
C ALA A 101 -6.20 -23.79 -6.83
N SER A 102 -7.28 -24.03 -6.05
CA SER A 102 -8.31 -23.03 -5.75
C SER A 102 -7.95 -22.15 -4.55
N THR A 103 -7.03 -22.55 -3.66
CA THR A 103 -6.64 -21.76 -2.49
C THR A 103 -6.21 -20.34 -2.86
N ALA A 104 -5.53 -20.16 -3.99
CA ALA A 104 -5.14 -18.84 -4.48
C ALA A 104 -6.34 -17.92 -4.82
N ARG A 105 -7.51 -18.45 -5.18
CA ARG A 105 -8.70 -17.64 -5.45
C ARG A 105 -9.45 -17.32 -4.15
N PHE A 106 -9.51 -18.28 -3.23
CA PHE A 106 -10.09 -18.08 -1.90
C PHE A 106 -9.30 -17.06 -1.09
N ASP A 107 -7.97 -17.13 -1.09
CA ASP A 107 -7.11 -16.17 -0.41
C ASP A 107 -7.30 -14.74 -0.98
N LEU A 108 -7.46 -14.62 -2.31
CA LEU A 108 -7.72 -13.32 -2.95
C LEU A 108 -9.08 -12.75 -2.53
N ALA A 109 -10.13 -13.58 -2.58
CA ALA A 109 -11.47 -13.18 -2.15
C ALA A 109 -11.53 -12.82 -0.66
N LEU A 110 -10.82 -13.57 0.19
CA LEU A 110 -10.69 -13.27 1.62
C LEU A 110 -10.13 -11.87 1.84
N ASN A 111 -9.07 -11.50 1.12
CA ASN A 111 -8.47 -10.18 1.26
C ASN A 111 -9.46 -9.06 0.90
N TRP A 112 -10.15 -9.18 -0.24
CA TRP A 112 -11.14 -8.19 -0.64
C TRP A 112 -12.34 -8.10 0.31
N ILE A 113 -12.88 -9.24 0.73
CA ILE A 113 -14.08 -9.28 1.58
C ILE A 113 -13.78 -8.70 2.96
N LEU A 114 -12.65 -9.07 3.58
CA LEU A 114 -12.26 -8.50 4.87
C LEU A 114 -12.01 -6.99 4.78
N TYR A 115 -11.37 -6.53 3.70
CA TYR A 115 -11.15 -5.11 3.51
C TYR A 115 -12.45 -4.31 3.32
N PHE A 116 -13.32 -4.75 2.40
CA PHE A 116 -14.60 -4.07 2.20
C PHE A 116 -15.46 -4.12 3.45
N ASN A 117 -15.41 -5.21 4.21
CA ASN A 117 -16.10 -5.27 5.48
C ASN A 117 -15.61 -4.21 6.47
N MET A 118 -14.30 -4.14 6.69
CA MET A 118 -13.71 -3.09 7.50
C MET A 118 -14.10 -1.70 7.00
N PHE A 119 -14.01 -1.44 5.69
CA PHE A 119 -14.36 -0.16 5.09
C PHE A 119 -15.83 0.25 5.33
N PHE A 120 -16.76 -0.69 5.19
CA PHE A 120 -18.18 -0.37 5.32
C PHE A 120 -18.67 -0.29 6.77
N VAL A 121 -18.01 -0.99 7.70
CA VAL A 121 -18.58 -1.26 9.03
C VAL A 121 -17.79 -0.59 10.15
N SER A 122 -16.48 -0.39 9.97
CA SER A 122 -15.66 0.10 11.07
C SER A 122 -16.04 1.55 11.43
N PRO A 123 -16.08 1.91 12.72
CA PRO A 123 -16.32 3.29 13.16
C PRO A 123 -15.50 4.34 12.39
N TYR A 124 -14.19 4.07 12.20
CA TYR A 124 -13.30 4.97 11.48
C TYR A 124 -13.73 5.20 10.03
N TRP A 125 -13.95 4.13 9.26
CA TRP A 125 -14.28 4.27 7.83
C TRP A 125 -15.74 4.67 7.61
N THR A 126 -16.66 4.20 8.44
CA THR A 126 -18.06 4.63 8.45
C THR A 126 -18.19 6.13 8.61
N GLN A 127 -17.43 6.74 9.53
CA GLN A 127 -17.42 8.19 9.66
C GLN A 127 -16.99 8.87 8.35
N ILE A 128 -15.92 8.40 7.71
CA ILE A 128 -15.38 9.00 6.48
C ILE A 128 -16.39 8.91 5.33
N TRP A 129 -16.90 7.72 5.00
CA TRP A 129 -17.78 7.58 3.84
C TRP A 129 -19.17 8.18 4.08
N VAL A 130 -19.69 8.18 5.32
CA VAL A 130 -20.95 8.86 5.64
C VAL A 130 -20.81 10.38 5.46
N MET A 131 -19.70 10.97 5.94
CA MET A 131 -19.44 12.40 5.77
C MET A 131 -19.31 12.78 4.28
N GLU A 132 -18.66 11.94 3.47
CA GLU A 132 -18.51 12.17 2.03
C GLU A 132 -19.87 12.12 1.32
N LEU A 133 -20.66 11.07 1.55
CA LEU A 133 -21.99 10.94 0.96
C LEU A 133 -22.96 12.03 1.41
N PHE A 134 -22.87 12.48 2.67
CA PHE A 134 -23.62 13.63 3.16
C PHE A 134 -23.23 14.93 2.42
N SER A 135 -21.93 15.11 2.14
CA SER A 135 -21.43 16.25 1.36
C SER A 135 -21.97 16.23 -0.07
N TRP A 136 -22.11 15.05 -0.67
CA TRP A 136 -22.76 14.85 -1.98
C TRP A 136 -24.29 14.95 -1.95
N LYS A 137 -24.87 15.34 -0.80
CA LYS A 137 -26.33 15.46 -0.60
C LYS A 137 -27.07 14.15 -0.84
N VAL A 138 -26.40 13.01 -0.69
CA VAL A 138 -27.04 11.70 -0.75
C VAL A 138 -27.93 11.56 0.49
N PRO A 139 -29.22 11.24 0.33
CA PRO A 139 -30.12 11.07 1.46
C PRO A 139 -29.72 9.83 2.27
N LEU A 140 -29.02 10.06 3.37
CA LEU A 140 -28.61 9.04 4.31
C LEU A 140 -29.41 9.17 5.61
N ASN A 141 -29.82 8.03 6.15
CA ASN A 141 -30.38 7.92 7.49
C ASN A 141 -29.76 6.73 8.20
N ALA A 142 -29.98 6.64 9.52
CA ALA A 142 -29.42 5.57 10.33
C ALA A 142 -29.83 4.16 9.85
N ALA A 143 -31.03 3.99 9.30
CA ALA A 143 -31.51 2.71 8.79
C ALA A 143 -30.74 2.26 7.53
N VAL A 144 -30.41 3.18 6.62
CA VAL A 144 -29.60 2.89 5.42
C VAL A 144 -28.19 2.47 5.82
N VAL A 145 -27.54 3.24 6.71
CA VAL A 145 -26.18 2.93 7.20
C VAL A 145 -26.17 1.57 7.90
N GLN A 146 -27.14 1.33 8.79
CA GLN A 146 -27.26 0.05 9.48
C GLN A 146 -27.55 -1.11 8.51
N GLY A 147 -28.33 -0.87 7.45
CA GLY A 147 -28.56 -1.84 6.38
C GLY A 147 -27.27 -2.22 5.65
N ILE A 148 -26.45 -1.24 5.29
CA ILE A 148 -25.12 -1.47 4.69
C ILE A 148 -24.24 -2.30 5.64
N HIS A 149 -24.24 -1.98 6.93
CA HIS A 149 -23.48 -2.73 7.94
C HIS A 149 -23.93 -4.19 8.02
N TRP A 150 -25.24 -4.43 8.07
CA TRP A 150 -25.81 -5.79 8.11
C TRP A 150 -25.42 -6.59 6.87
N VAL A 151 -25.63 -6.03 5.67
CA VAL A 151 -25.28 -6.70 4.41
C VAL A 151 -23.78 -7.05 4.37
N SER A 152 -22.93 -6.10 4.76
CA SER A 152 -21.48 -6.29 4.80
C SER A 152 -21.05 -7.40 5.77
N TRP A 153 -21.61 -7.42 6.99
CA TRP A 153 -21.37 -8.49 7.96
C TRP A 153 -21.89 -9.84 7.48
N THR A 154 -23.09 -9.89 6.89
CA THR A 154 -23.68 -11.13 6.37
C THR A 154 -22.79 -11.72 5.28
N ILE A 155 -22.36 -10.93 4.29
CA ILE A 155 -21.44 -11.38 3.23
C ILE A 155 -20.16 -11.93 3.84
N THR A 156 -19.59 -11.23 4.83
CA THR A 156 -18.33 -11.62 5.47
C THR A 156 -18.47 -12.92 6.25
N ILE A 157 -19.50 -13.06 7.08
CA ILE A 157 -19.74 -14.27 7.88
C ILE A 157 -19.99 -15.46 6.97
N VAL A 158 -20.86 -15.32 5.96
CA VAL A 158 -21.14 -16.37 4.98
C VAL A 158 -19.86 -16.79 4.26
N PHE A 159 -19.06 -15.82 3.81
CA PHE A 159 -17.80 -16.11 3.13
C PHE A 159 -16.78 -16.79 4.06
N LEU A 160 -16.66 -16.38 5.32
CA LEU A 160 -15.76 -17.02 6.28
C LEU A 160 -16.15 -18.48 6.53
N VAL A 161 -17.45 -18.81 6.60
CA VAL A 161 -17.93 -20.20 6.68
C VAL A 161 -17.54 -20.97 5.41
N ILE A 162 -17.72 -20.39 4.23
CA ILE A 162 -17.30 -21.00 2.96
C ILE A 162 -15.78 -21.21 2.93
N TYR A 163 -15.00 -20.23 3.38
CA TYR A 163 -13.54 -20.28 3.42
C TYR A 163 -13.05 -21.38 4.38
N LEU A 164 -13.66 -21.52 5.56
CA LEU A 164 -13.40 -22.63 6.48
C LEU A 164 -13.75 -23.98 5.84
N GLY A 165 -14.89 -24.08 5.14
CA GLY A 165 -15.26 -25.26 4.37
C GLY A 165 -14.22 -25.62 3.30
N HIS A 166 -13.66 -24.61 2.62
CA HIS A 166 -12.56 -24.78 1.65
C HIS A 166 -11.28 -25.29 2.32
N LEU A 167 -10.92 -24.78 3.51
CA LEU A 167 -9.78 -25.28 4.27
C LEU A 167 -9.97 -26.75 4.67
N VAL A 168 -11.12 -27.11 5.23
CA VAL A 168 -11.45 -28.50 5.60
C VAL A 168 -11.40 -29.41 4.36
N ARG A 169 -11.99 -28.98 3.24
CA ARG A 169 -11.95 -29.72 1.98
C ARG A 169 -10.51 -29.91 1.49
N THR A 170 -9.68 -28.88 1.58
CA THR A 170 -8.26 -28.93 1.18
C THR A 170 -7.51 -29.99 1.98
N VAL A 171 -7.70 -30.05 3.31
CA VAL A 171 -7.10 -31.10 4.16
C VAL A 171 -7.63 -32.49 3.82
N ARG A 172 -8.95 -32.63 3.63
CA ARG A 172 -9.58 -33.91 3.26
C ARG A 172 -9.09 -34.45 1.91
N GLN A 173 -8.71 -33.55 1.00
CA GLN A 173 -8.09 -33.90 -0.29
C GLN A 173 -6.58 -34.18 -0.19
N GLY A 174 -6.03 -34.32 1.01
CA GLY A 174 -4.61 -34.64 1.25
C GLY A 174 -3.65 -33.46 1.12
N HIS A 175 -4.15 -32.24 0.87
CA HIS A 175 -3.30 -31.06 0.79
C HIS A 175 -3.05 -30.50 2.19
N ARG A 176 -1.88 -29.89 2.39
CA ARG A 176 -1.51 -29.27 3.67
C ARG A 176 -1.93 -27.79 3.69
N ILE A 177 -2.27 -27.28 4.87
CA ILE A 177 -2.50 -25.85 5.13
C ILE A 177 -1.24 -25.26 5.75
N ASN A 178 -0.88 -24.03 5.37
CA ASN A 178 0.23 -23.32 5.99
C ASN A 178 -0.25 -22.49 7.20
N PRO A 179 0.11 -22.86 8.45
CA PRO A 179 -0.28 -22.08 9.63
C PRO A 179 0.38 -20.71 9.68
N MET A 180 1.61 -20.57 9.16
CA MET A 180 2.31 -19.28 9.12
C MET A 180 1.64 -18.30 8.16
N LYS A 181 1.04 -18.80 7.06
CA LYS A 181 0.19 -17.98 6.17
C LYS A 181 -1.02 -17.42 6.93
N LEU A 182 -1.70 -18.26 7.69
CA LEU A 182 -2.90 -17.86 8.44
C LEU A 182 -2.54 -16.91 9.57
N LEU A 183 -1.42 -17.12 10.27
CA LEU A 183 -0.91 -16.20 11.29
C LEU A 183 -0.53 -14.84 10.67
N PHE A 184 0.12 -14.85 9.52
CA PHE A 184 0.47 -13.63 8.77
C PHE A 184 -0.79 -12.83 8.37
N LEU A 185 -1.78 -13.48 7.75
CA LEU A 185 -3.03 -12.82 7.36
C LEU A 185 -3.80 -12.35 8.61
N GLY A 186 -3.91 -13.21 9.62
CA GLY A 186 -4.61 -12.92 10.87
C GLY A 186 -4.01 -11.73 11.61
N SER A 187 -2.68 -11.66 11.76
CA SER A 187 -2.01 -10.52 12.38
C SER A 187 -2.16 -9.21 11.59
N SER A 188 -2.10 -9.28 10.26
CA SER A 188 -2.24 -8.11 9.41
C SER A 188 -3.66 -7.54 9.46
N TYR A 189 -4.68 -8.39 9.29
CA TYR A 189 -6.07 -7.95 9.40
C TYR A 189 -6.45 -7.58 10.82
N PHE A 190 -5.92 -8.26 11.84
CA PHE A 190 -6.13 -7.86 13.24
C PHE A 190 -5.66 -6.43 13.48
N MET A 191 -4.46 -6.05 13.02
CA MET A 191 -3.95 -4.67 13.16
C MET A 191 -4.89 -3.65 12.50
N TRP A 192 -5.30 -3.90 11.25
CA TRP A 192 -6.21 -3.02 10.52
C TRP A 192 -7.58 -2.89 11.20
N TYR A 193 -8.21 -4.01 11.57
CA TYR A 193 -9.49 -4.00 12.27
C TYR A 193 -9.38 -3.33 13.64
N PHE A 194 -8.34 -3.66 14.41
CA PHE A 194 -8.15 -3.09 15.74
C PHE A 194 -8.10 -1.55 15.67
N ILE A 195 -7.30 -0.99 14.77
CA ILE A 195 -7.19 0.47 14.69
C ILE A 195 -8.46 1.09 14.13
N ALA A 196 -9.09 0.46 13.14
CA ALA A 196 -10.32 0.96 12.54
C ALA A 196 -11.54 0.93 13.50
N TRP A 197 -11.51 0.07 14.53
CA TRP A 197 -12.55 -0.01 15.56
C TRP A 197 -12.26 0.83 16.81
N PHE A 198 -10.99 0.93 17.21
CA PHE A 198 -10.61 1.54 18.49
C PHE A 198 -9.95 2.91 18.34
N SER A 199 -9.79 3.42 17.11
CA SER A 199 -9.25 4.75 16.87
C SER A 199 -10.03 5.51 15.82
N THR A 200 -10.23 6.81 16.07
CA THR A 200 -10.73 7.77 15.08
C THR A 200 -9.60 8.59 14.46
N SER A 201 -8.33 8.36 14.87
CA SER A 201 -7.18 9.16 14.44
C SER A 201 -6.68 8.73 13.06
N PRO A 202 -6.76 9.58 12.03
CA PRO A 202 -6.22 9.28 10.71
C PRO A 202 -4.71 9.06 10.74
N LEU A 203 -4.01 9.81 11.60
CA LEU A 203 -2.56 9.65 11.80
C LEU A 203 -2.23 8.25 12.30
N LEU A 204 -2.96 7.74 13.30
CA LEU A 204 -2.68 6.42 13.87
C LEU A 204 -2.95 5.31 12.84
N TYR A 205 -4.07 5.42 12.10
CA TYR A 205 -4.39 4.50 11.02
C TYR A 205 -3.29 4.48 9.96
N MET A 206 -2.88 5.66 9.47
CA MET A 206 -1.82 5.78 8.48
C MET A 206 -0.51 5.19 8.97
N ILE A 207 -0.06 5.57 10.18
CA ILE A 207 1.22 5.08 10.72
C ILE A 207 1.24 3.56 10.82
N ALA A 208 0.21 2.97 11.43
CA ALA A 208 0.18 1.53 11.62
C ALA A 208 0.03 0.76 10.30
N HIS A 209 -0.80 1.27 9.38
CA HIS A 209 -0.91 0.72 8.03
C HIS A 209 0.46 0.70 7.35
N ARG A 210 1.21 1.81 7.39
CA ARG A 210 2.53 1.91 6.75
C ARG A 210 3.59 1.05 7.43
N ILE A 211 3.61 0.97 8.75
CA ILE A 211 4.50 0.06 9.48
C ILE A 211 4.25 -1.38 9.04
N MET A 212 2.99 -1.82 9.12
CA MET A 212 2.62 -3.19 8.76
C MET A 212 2.95 -3.49 7.30
N HIS A 213 2.48 -2.66 6.36
CA HIS A 213 2.65 -2.85 4.93
C HIS A 213 4.11 -2.71 4.48
N GLY A 214 4.77 -1.61 4.85
CA GLY A 214 6.12 -1.28 4.39
C GLY A 214 7.19 -2.19 4.97
N VAL A 215 7.17 -2.44 6.28
CA VAL A 215 8.20 -3.29 6.94
C VAL A 215 8.13 -4.73 6.42
N GLN A 216 6.92 -5.28 6.27
CA GLN A 216 6.75 -6.63 5.71
C GLN A 216 7.38 -6.73 4.32
N TYR A 217 7.18 -5.72 3.48
CA TYR A 217 7.71 -5.69 2.13
C TYR A 217 9.22 -5.54 2.09
N ASP A 218 9.79 -4.61 2.85
CA ASP A 218 11.24 -4.37 2.89
C ASP A 218 11.99 -5.65 3.29
N VAL A 219 11.48 -6.36 4.31
CA VAL A 219 12.06 -7.62 4.77
C VAL A 219 11.99 -8.70 3.67
N ILE A 220 10.86 -8.82 2.98
CA ILE A 220 10.68 -9.82 1.92
C ILE A 220 11.56 -9.50 0.71
N VAL A 221 11.62 -8.24 0.29
CA VAL A 221 12.46 -7.78 -0.82
C VAL A 221 13.93 -8.01 -0.50
N TYR A 222 14.39 -7.60 0.67
CA TYR A 222 15.78 -7.80 1.09
C TYR A 222 16.13 -9.30 1.08
N SER A 223 15.28 -10.14 1.67
CA SER A 223 15.44 -11.60 1.67
C SER A 223 15.46 -12.19 0.25
N TYR A 224 14.61 -11.67 -0.63
CA TYR A 224 14.51 -12.09 -2.02
C TYR A 224 15.78 -11.76 -2.80
N ILE A 225 16.25 -10.51 -2.70
CA ILE A 225 17.45 -10.04 -3.41
C ILE A 225 18.66 -10.85 -2.96
N GLN A 226 18.81 -11.09 -1.65
CA GLN A 226 19.88 -11.92 -1.10
C GLN A 226 19.90 -13.32 -1.74
N ARG A 227 18.74 -13.99 -1.81
CA ARG A 227 18.61 -15.33 -2.39
C ARG A 227 18.88 -15.34 -3.89
N LYS A 228 18.30 -14.39 -4.64
CA LYS A 228 18.42 -14.32 -6.10
C LYS A 228 19.84 -13.95 -6.52
N ALA A 229 20.49 -13.04 -5.81
CA ALA A 229 21.85 -12.61 -6.12
C ALA A 229 22.87 -13.75 -6.00
N GLY A 230 22.68 -14.67 -5.05
CA GLY A 230 23.53 -15.86 -4.92
C GLY A 230 23.36 -16.89 -6.05
N LYS A 231 22.25 -16.83 -6.81
CA LYS A 231 21.89 -17.85 -7.82
C LYS A 231 21.94 -17.36 -9.27
N THR A 232 22.12 -16.07 -9.50
CA THR A 232 21.95 -15.46 -10.83
C THR A 232 23.25 -14.82 -11.32
N LYS A 233 23.65 -15.14 -12.57
CA LYS A 233 24.74 -14.40 -13.25
C LYS A 233 24.20 -13.07 -13.79
N GLY A 234 24.90 -11.97 -13.58
CA GLY A 234 24.49 -10.64 -14.09
C GLY A 234 23.78 -9.72 -13.08
N VAL A 235 23.96 -9.96 -11.78
CA VAL A 235 23.59 -9.00 -10.72
C VAL A 235 24.38 -7.71 -10.89
N ARG A 236 23.71 -6.55 -10.82
CA ARG A 236 24.41 -5.26 -10.86
C ARG A 236 25.26 -5.07 -9.60
N ARG A 237 26.43 -4.44 -9.71
CA ARG A 237 27.40 -4.28 -8.62
C ARG A 237 26.78 -3.75 -7.31
N LEU A 238 25.98 -2.69 -7.40
CA LEU A 238 25.29 -2.12 -6.23
C LEU A 238 24.41 -3.16 -5.51
N MET A 239 23.70 -4.01 -6.26
CA MET A 239 22.83 -5.03 -5.67
C MET A 239 23.60 -6.22 -5.13
N ALA A 240 24.73 -6.56 -5.76
CA ALA A 240 25.62 -7.57 -5.22
C ALA A 240 26.20 -7.16 -3.86
N GLU A 241 26.41 -5.85 -3.62
CA GLU A 241 26.88 -5.33 -2.33
C GLU A 241 25.76 -5.30 -1.27
N ILE A 242 24.55 -4.87 -1.65
CA ILE A 242 23.36 -4.84 -0.77
C ILE A 242 22.92 -6.25 -0.37
N ALA A 243 23.02 -7.22 -1.29
CA ALA A 243 22.58 -8.60 -1.10
C ALA A 243 23.49 -9.44 -0.20
N ARG A 244 24.65 -8.93 0.26
CA ARG A 244 25.59 -9.73 1.04
C ARG A 244 25.04 -10.03 2.44
N PRO A 245 25.25 -11.26 2.97
CA PRO A 245 24.96 -11.56 4.37
C PRO A 245 25.60 -10.55 5.32
N GLY A 246 24.84 -10.10 6.32
CA GLY A 246 25.30 -9.12 7.32
C GLY A 246 25.29 -7.65 6.87
N ARG A 247 24.85 -7.33 5.64
CA ARG A 247 24.84 -5.97 5.09
C ARG A 247 23.46 -5.32 5.00
N ALA A 248 22.51 -5.74 5.84
CA ALA A 248 21.19 -5.11 5.92
C ALA A 248 21.28 -3.60 6.20
N TYR A 249 22.29 -3.15 6.93
CA TYR A 249 22.54 -1.73 7.17
C TYR A 249 22.83 -0.94 5.88
N VAL A 250 23.39 -1.57 4.84
CA VAL A 250 23.61 -0.92 3.54
C VAL A 250 22.28 -0.70 2.83
N PHE A 251 21.36 -1.68 2.88
CA PHE A 251 20.01 -1.52 2.38
C PHE A 251 19.30 -0.35 3.07
N ILE A 252 19.38 -0.29 4.40
CA ILE A 252 18.80 0.79 5.20
C ILE A 252 19.45 2.14 4.86
N LEU A 253 20.77 2.21 4.76
CA LEU A 253 21.51 3.45 4.47
C LEU A 253 21.17 4.01 3.09
N PHE A 254 21.07 3.15 2.06
CA PHE A 254 20.63 3.61 0.74
C PHE A 254 19.13 3.99 0.73
N GLY A 255 18.29 3.29 1.49
CA GLY A 255 16.90 3.70 1.70
C GLY A 255 16.80 5.08 2.34
N LEU A 256 17.63 5.36 3.35
CA LEU A 256 17.73 6.68 3.99
C LEU A 256 18.26 7.75 3.05
N LEU A 257 19.30 7.45 2.28
CA LEU A 257 19.83 8.39 1.28
C LEU A 257 18.77 8.72 0.23
N TYR A 258 18.04 7.71 -0.26
CA TYR A 258 16.92 7.89 -1.16
C TYR A 258 15.83 8.75 -0.53
N ALA A 259 15.48 8.51 0.73
CA ALA A 259 14.51 9.32 1.46
C ALA A 259 14.96 10.77 1.62
N LEU A 260 16.23 11.03 1.93
CA LEU A 260 16.77 12.39 2.01
C LEU A 260 16.73 13.10 0.67
N VAL A 261 17.21 12.46 -0.40
CA VAL A 261 17.18 13.03 -1.76
C VAL A 261 15.74 13.33 -2.18
N PHE A 262 14.82 12.41 -1.92
CA PHE A 262 13.41 12.58 -2.24
C PHE A 262 12.78 13.75 -1.45
N ALA A 263 13.11 13.90 -0.16
CA ALA A 263 12.69 15.04 0.66
C ALA A 263 13.20 16.37 0.12
N PHE A 264 14.48 16.45 -0.26
CA PHE A 264 15.03 17.67 -0.85
C PHE A 264 14.39 18.02 -2.20
N LEU A 265 14.00 17.02 -3.01
CA LEU A 265 13.38 17.24 -4.32
C LEU A 265 11.93 17.71 -4.23
N VAL A 266 11.18 17.23 -3.23
CA VAL A 266 9.75 17.53 -3.06
C VAL A 266 9.55 18.81 -2.25
N GLY A 267 10.51 19.20 -1.42
CA GLY A 267 10.46 20.41 -0.59
C GLY A 267 10.48 20.10 0.90
N ASN A 268 10.92 21.08 1.70
CA ASN A 268 11.32 20.91 3.10
C ASN A 268 10.19 20.49 4.08
N GLU A 269 8.94 20.37 3.63
CA GLU A 269 7.85 19.92 4.48
C GLU A 269 7.82 18.39 4.54
N LEU A 270 8.66 17.85 5.43
CA LEU A 270 8.72 16.43 5.82
C LEU A 270 7.36 15.82 6.21
N THR A 271 6.32 16.64 6.39
CA THR A 271 4.92 16.24 6.60
C THR A 271 4.29 15.60 5.36
N ASP A 272 4.75 15.93 4.15
CA ASP A 272 4.16 15.43 2.89
C ASP A 272 4.65 14.03 2.51
N PHE A 273 5.65 13.52 3.24
CA PHE A 273 6.18 12.16 3.12
C PHE A 273 5.18 11.05 3.51
N GLY A 274 4.02 11.42 4.06
CA GLY A 274 2.87 10.55 4.34
C GLY A 274 1.95 10.30 3.12
N LEU A 275 2.50 10.24 1.90
CA LEU A 275 1.73 10.06 0.65
C LEU A 275 0.66 11.15 0.43
N GLY A 276 0.89 12.38 0.91
CA GLY A 276 -0.06 13.49 0.74
C GLY A 276 -1.41 13.32 1.44
N LEU A 277 -1.69 12.18 2.09
CA LEU A 277 -2.98 11.91 2.74
C LEU A 277 -3.26 12.83 3.93
N LEU A 278 -2.21 13.33 4.59
CA LEU A 278 -2.34 14.28 5.70
C LEU A 278 -2.55 15.73 5.26
N ASN A 279 -2.23 16.06 4.00
CA ASN A 279 -2.26 17.42 3.48
C ASN A 279 -3.10 17.54 2.20
N PHE A 280 -4.05 16.62 1.97
CA PHE A 280 -5.25 17.01 1.25
C PHE A 280 -6.03 17.92 2.21
N ASN A 281 -5.72 19.22 2.17
CA ASN A 281 -6.78 20.21 2.35
C ASN A 281 -7.80 19.89 1.26
N ILE A 282 -8.71 18.96 1.53
CA ILE A 282 -9.77 18.58 0.61
C ILE A 282 -10.52 19.89 0.34
N PRO A 283 -10.44 20.45 -0.87
CA PRO A 283 -11.17 21.66 -1.19
C PRO A 283 -12.65 21.31 -1.12
N TYR A 284 -13.32 21.71 -0.03
CA TYR A 284 -14.75 21.87 -0.08
C TYR A 284 -15.04 22.97 -1.10
N ASP A 285 -15.99 22.69 -1.99
CA ASP A 285 -16.42 23.66 -2.99
C ASP A 285 -16.82 24.97 -2.34
N SER A 286 -16.26 26.05 -2.89
CA SER A 286 -16.81 27.39 -2.80
C SER A 286 -18.30 27.37 -3.13
N LEU A 287 -19.15 27.69 -2.15
CA LEU A 287 -20.57 28.00 -2.35
C LEU A 287 -20.67 29.43 -2.92
N PRO A 288 -20.89 29.62 -4.24
CA PRO A 288 -20.91 30.95 -4.85
C PRO A 288 -22.10 31.79 -4.35
N GLU A 289 -23.17 31.12 -3.94
CA GLU A 289 -24.38 31.68 -3.33
C GLU A 289 -24.13 32.33 -1.96
N LEU A 290 -23.01 32.00 -1.30
CA LEU A 290 -22.59 32.51 0.02
C LEU A 290 -21.33 33.41 -0.05
N GLY A 291 -20.82 33.71 -1.25
CA GLY A 291 -19.68 34.63 -1.43
C GLY A 291 -18.28 34.06 -1.10
N ILE A 292 -18.15 32.75 -0.89
CA ILE A 292 -16.87 32.10 -0.57
C ILE A 292 -16.23 31.62 -1.88
N LYS A 293 -15.06 32.14 -2.25
CA LYS A 293 -14.25 31.69 -3.41
C LYS A 293 -13.02 30.93 -2.92
N HIS A 294 -12.90 29.65 -3.28
CA HIS A 294 -11.67 28.88 -3.06
C HIS A 294 -11.12 28.45 -4.42
N VAL A 295 -10.14 29.18 -4.92
CA VAL A 295 -9.25 28.73 -5.99
C VAL A 295 -8.00 28.23 -5.29
N VAL A 296 -7.83 26.91 -5.20
CA VAL A 296 -6.52 26.35 -4.79
C VAL A 296 -5.58 26.59 -5.96
N SER A 297 -4.90 27.73 -5.96
CA SER A 297 -3.83 27.99 -6.92
C SER A 297 -2.58 27.24 -6.45
N PHE A 298 -2.27 26.12 -7.10
CA PHE A 298 -0.97 25.49 -6.92
C PHE A 298 0.09 26.41 -7.54
N SER A 299 1.19 26.68 -6.83
CA SER A 299 2.37 27.17 -7.51
C SER A 299 2.86 26.09 -8.48
N LYS A 300 3.64 26.48 -9.50
CA LYS A 300 4.28 25.50 -10.41
C LYS A 300 5.12 24.48 -9.64
N TYR A 301 5.68 24.88 -8.50
CA TYR A 301 6.44 24.00 -7.62
C TYR A 301 5.55 23.03 -6.85
N ASP A 302 4.41 23.48 -6.31
CA ASP A 302 3.48 22.61 -5.57
C ASP A 302 2.89 21.54 -6.50
N LEU A 303 2.53 21.93 -7.72
CA LEU A 303 2.05 21.00 -8.74
C LEU A 303 3.12 19.96 -9.08
N PHE A 304 4.39 20.38 -9.20
CA PHE A 304 5.52 19.48 -9.42
C PHE A 304 5.73 18.52 -8.23
N ALA A 305 5.75 19.03 -7.00
CA ALA A 305 5.95 18.25 -5.78
C ALA A 305 4.84 17.20 -5.60
N LEU A 306 3.57 17.59 -5.75
CA LEU A 306 2.43 16.69 -5.69
C LEU A 306 2.44 15.66 -6.82
N THR A 307 2.84 16.05 -8.04
CA THR A 307 3.01 15.11 -9.15
C THR A 307 4.07 14.08 -8.80
N MET A 308 5.21 14.51 -8.26
CA MET A 308 6.32 13.63 -7.89
C MET A 308 5.92 12.63 -6.80
N ILE A 309 5.30 13.09 -5.71
CA ILE A 309 4.85 12.21 -4.61
C ILE A 309 3.90 11.14 -5.13
N ASN A 310 2.84 11.55 -5.82
CA ASN A 310 1.79 10.64 -6.27
C ASN A 310 2.29 9.70 -7.39
N ALA A 311 3.04 10.21 -8.37
CA ALA A 311 3.53 9.39 -9.47
C ALA A 311 4.55 8.36 -9.00
N VAL A 312 5.46 8.70 -8.08
CA VAL A 312 6.43 7.74 -7.53
C VAL A 312 5.74 6.59 -6.80
N ALA A 313 4.71 6.88 -6.00
CA ALA A 313 3.90 5.87 -5.34
C ALA A 313 3.17 4.96 -6.35
N LEU A 314 2.50 5.57 -7.34
CA LEU A 314 1.77 4.81 -8.36
C LEU A 314 2.69 3.97 -9.25
N VAL A 315 3.88 4.46 -9.59
CA VAL A 315 4.88 3.68 -10.34
C VAL A 315 5.34 2.47 -9.53
N HIS A 316 5.48 2.63 -8.22
CA HIS A 316 5.79 1.53 -7.32
C HIS A 316 4.66 0.48 -7.33
N TYR A 317 3.40 0.90 -7.17
CA TYR A 317 2.24 -0.01 -7.25
C TYR A 317 2.16 -0.73 -8.60
N TYR A 318 2.44 0.01 -9.68
CA TYR A 318 2.45 -0.51 -11.04
C TYR A 318 3.52 -1.60 -11.22
N TYR A 319 4.76 -1.38 -10.79
CA TYR A 319 5.81 -2.39 -10.90
C TYR A 319 5.47 -3.64 -10.09
N ASP A 320 5.01 -3.46 -8.86
CA ASP A 320 4.65 -4.57 -7.99
C ASP A 320 3.55 -5.47 -8.56
N SER A 321 2.67 -4.90 -9.39
CA SER A 321 1.60 -5.65 -10.04
C SER A 321 2.09 -6.80 -10.94
N PHE A 322 3.33 -6.74 -11.46
CA PHE A 322 3.88 -7.75 -12.37
C PHE A 322 5.21 -8.38 -11.94
N ILE A 323 6.03 -7.75 -11.08
CA ILE A 323 7.34 -8.32 -10.68
C ILE A 323 7.23 -9.45 -9.64
N TRP A 324 6.07 -9.60 -8.97
CA TRP A 324 5.85 -10.55 -7.87
C TRP A 324 5.04 -11.79 -8.25
N LYS A 325 4.92 -12.13 -9.53
CA LYS A 325 4.15 -13.32 -9.95
C LYS A 325 4.83 -14.61 -9.51
N VAL A 326 4.37 -15.21 -8.40
CA VAL A 326 4.92 -16.46 -7.81
C VAL A 326 4.91 -17.65 -8.78
N ARG A 327 4.03 -17.67 -9.79
CA ARG A 327 3.99 -18.71 -10.82
C ARG A 327 5.19 -18.67 -11.78
N ASP A 328 5.96 -17.59 -11.73
CA ASP A 328 7.09 -17.35 -12.61
C ASP A 328 8.38 -17.96 -12.07
N THR A 329 9.01 -18.83 -12.85
CA THR A 329 10.23 -19.53 -12.45
C THR A 329 11.41 -18.57 -12.15
N LYS A 330 11.49 -17.42 -12.84
CA LYS A 330 12.52 -16.40 -12.54
C LYS A 330 12.27 -15.72 -11.20
N VAL A 331 11.00 -15.55 -10.82
CA VAL A 331 10.64 -15.03 -9.51
C VAL A 331 10.96 -16.08 -8.45
N GLN A 332 10.54 -17.33 -8.66
CA GLN A 332 10.80 -18.45 -7.74
C GLN A 332 12.27 -18.66 -7.40
N THR A 333 13.20 -18.28 -8.30
CA THR A 333 14.65 -18.35 -8.03
C THR A 333 15.05 -17.57 -6.76
N GLY A 334 14.40 -16.43 -6.52
CA GLY A 334 14.63 -15.60 -5.33
C GLY A 334 13.73 -15.90 -4.13
N LEU A 335 12.72 -16.76 -4.28
CA LEU A 335 11.87 -17.24 -3.18
C LEU A 335 12.56 -18.39 -2.43
#